data_AF-A0A4V2FAS8-F1
#
_entry.id   AF-A0A4V2FAS8-F1
#
_cell.length_a   1.000
_cell.length_b   1.000
_cell.length_c   1.000
_cell.angle_alpha   90.00
_cell.angle_beta   90.00
_cell.angle_gamma   90.00
#
_symmetry.space_group_name_H-M   'P 1'
#
loop_
_entity.id
_entity.type
_entity.pdbx_description
1 polymer ?
#
loop_
_entity_poly.entity_id
_entity_poly.type
_entity_poly.pdbx_seq_one_letter_code
_entity_poly.pdbx_strand_id
1 'polypeptide(L)'
;MSDRPLLWSADGVRGENLRVCYSAALHNLLDVNTIAGTTDGTAYLRAGGGYSEPWTRDAAINSWHAASLLSPEVAKYTLQKVCTDGLIAQDDQWWDQIIWVIGARHHQLVTGDAGFAAEVFRIGAASLDILRRDRFDSRSGLYRGPALMQDGIAGYPEPPYQPDNPSSFVLDHPVSRDIRCLSTNAVYVGALGCLEQLAAEVGADPEPYAAQRAELVAAINDHLWSDTAGTYGYFLGPDGLDLHQETAGLALVIEFGIAGAERAAGIVGAIHREPFGVVNVWPHFARFGPDRPGRHNAICWPMVMGLWGYSAAAAQHAAEFGRTLDDLVTVFRSSGDELFEVYNAATGEVDGGWQVGRQWQSLPHQTWSATALLRLVHEGLFGLSFGADGITIRPTVPTTHAGEWSLQSLRYRAATLDVTLRGEGTRVRSVHLDGHAMEAPFVPATLAGHHHVEVVVG
;
A
#
# COMPACT_ATOMS: atom_id res chain seq x y z
N MET A 1 -7.39 26.03 -16.09
CA MET A 1 -8.12 24.74 -16.02
C MET A 1 -7.21 23.81 -15.27
N SER A 2 -7.63 23.26 -14.13
CA SER A 2 -6.70 22.56 -13.22
C SER A 2 -6.15 21.30 -13.88
N ASP A 3 -4.84 21.12 -13.82
CA ASP A 3 -4.07 19.95 -14.27
C ASP A 3 -4.40 18.64 -13.51
N ARG A 4 -5.54 18.56 -12.83
CA ARG A 4 -5.92 17.47 -11.93
C ARG A 4 -6.92 16.56 -12.60
N PRO A 5 -6.83 15.24 -12.37
CA PRO A 5 -7.85 14.33 -12.82
C PRO A 5 -9.18 14.58 -12.09
N LEU A 6 -10.28 14.46 -12.80
CA LEU A 6 -11.63 14.59 -12.24
C LEU A 6 -12.33 13.24 -12.25
N LEU A 7 -12.93 12.86 -11.12
CA LEU A 7 -13.79 11.70 -11.03
C LEU A 7 -15.24 12.10 -11.22
N TRP A 8 -15.95 11.39 -12.08
CA TRP A 8 -17.38 11.49 -12.31
C TRP A 8 -18.04 10.14 -12.15
N SER A 9 -19.31 10.17 -11.75
CA SER A 9 -20.18 9.00 -11.66
C SER A 9 -21.57 9.40 -12.12
N ALA A 10 -22.42 8.42 -12.43
CA ALA A 10 -23.86 8.66 -12.47
C ALA A 10 -24.38 9.23 -11.13
N ASP A 11 -25.51 9.94 -11.17
CA ASP A 11 -26.11 10.61 -10.02
C ASP A 11 -26.45 9.62 -8.89
N GLY A 12 -26.10 9.99 -7.66
CA GLY A 12 -26.40 9.21 -6.45
C GLY A 12 -25.45 9.54 -5.30
N VAL A 13 -25.94 9.41 -4.06
CA VAL A 13 -25.22 9.80 -2.83
C VAL A 13 -23.85 9.11 -2.72
N ARG A 14 -23.76 7.84 -3.12
CA ARG A 14 -22.50 7.09 -3.07
C ARG A 14 -21.45 7.64 -4.04
N GLY A 15 -21.87 7.89 -5.28
CA GLY A 15 -21.00 8.49 -6.30
C GLY A 15 -20.55 9.90 -5.92
N GLU A 16 -21.48 10.70 -5.37
CA GLU A 16 -21.18 12.03 -4.83
C GLU A 16 -20.15 11.95 -3.69
N ASN A 17 -20.36 11.09 -2.69
CA ASN A 17 -19.43 10.94 -1.57
C ASN A 17 -18.04 10.51 -2.03
N LEU A 18 -17.93 9.53 -2.95
CA LEU A 18 -16.63 9.10 -3.47
C LEU A 18 -15.94 10.22 -4.25
N ARG A 19 -16.67 11.00 -5.05
CA ARG A 19 -16.12 12.17 -5.76
C ARG A 19 -15.58 13.23 -4.82
N VAL A 20 -16.29 13.52 -3.72
CA VAL A 20 -15.84 14.50 -2.74
C VAL A 20 -14.58 14.00 -2.03
N CYS A 21 -14.57 12.76 -1.54
CA CYS A 21 -13.39 12.18 -0.91
C CYS A 21 -12.20 12.07 -1.87
N TYR A 22 -12.43 11.73 -3.14
CA TYR A 22 -11.39 11.73 -4.18
C TYR A 22 -10.79 13.12 -4.39
N SER A 23 -11.63 14.15 -4.45
CA SER A 23 -11.18 15.55 -4.57
C SER A 23 -10.40 16.01 -3.33
N ALA A 24 -10.85 15.62 -2.14
CA ALA A 24 -10.16 15.89 -0.88
C ALA A 24 -8.79 15.18 -0.82
N ALA A 25 -8.70 13.92 -1.28
CA ALA A 25 -7.45 13.18 -1.35
C ALA A 25 -6.46 13.80 -2.36
N LEU A 26 -6.94 14.26 -3.52
CA LEU A 26 -6.11 15.02 -4.47
C LEU A 26 -5.59 16.32 -3.87
N HIS A 27 -6.45 17.09 -3.18
CA HIS A 27 -6.05 18.32 -2.50
C HIS A 27 -5.00 18.03 -1.40
N ASN A 28 -5.24 16.98 -0.61
CA ASN A 28 -4.33 16.56 0.44
C ASN A 28 -2.93 16.24 -0.10
N LEU A 29 -2.85 15.40 -1.14
CA LEU A 29 -1.59 15.00 -1.74
C LEU A 29 -0.87 16.16 -2.45
N LEU A 30 -1.59 16.86 -3.34
CA LEU A 30 -0.98 17.79 -4.30
C LEU A 30 -0.79 19.21 -3.74
N ASP A 31 -1.56 19.60 -2.72
CA ASP A 31 -1.50 20.97 -2.18
C ASP A 31 -1.04 21.01 -0.72
N VAL A 32 -1.57 20.13 0.13
CA VAL A 32 -1.33 20.19 1.58
C VAL A 32 -0.02 19.53 1.96
N ASN A 33 0.32 18.42 1.34
CA ASN A 33 1.48 17.61 1.69
C ASN A 33 2.63 17.70 0.69
N THR A 34 2.44 18.37 -0.44
CA THR A 34 3.54 18.77 -1.32
C THR A 34 4.21 20.02 -0.75
N ILE A 35 5.41 19.85 -0.20
CA ILE A 35 6.20 20.90 0.43
C ILE A 35 7.25 21.38 -0.56
N ALA A 36 7.30 22.70 -0.78
CA ALA A 36 8.35 23.30 -1.60
C ALA A 36 9.71 23.12 -0.91
N GLY A 37 10.70 22.63 -1.66
CA GLY A 37 12.07 22.57 -1.19
C GLY A 37 12.78 23.92 -1.27
N THR A 38 14.05 23.93 -0.89
CA THR A 38 14.88 25.15 -0.85
C THR A 38 15.31 25.65 -2.23
N THR A 39 15.27 24.78 -3.24
CA THR A 39 15.63 25.09 -4.63
C THR A 39 14.61 24.51 -5.60
N ASP A 40 14.57 25.02 -6.83
CA ASP A 40 13.66 24.50 -7.86
C ASP A 40 13.89 22.99 -8.09
N GLY A 41 12.79 22.24 -8.26
CA GLY A 41 12.83 20.79 -8.45
C GLY A 41 13.03 19.96 -7.17
N THR A 42 13.05 20.58 -5.99
CA THR A 42 13.25 19.88 -4.71
C THR A 42 11.99 19.79 -3.84
N ALA A 43 10.82 19.93 -4.45
CA ALA A 43 9.56 19.72 -3.75
C ALA A 43 9.38 18.24 -3.39
N TYR A 44 8.89 17.96 -2.18
CA TYR A 44 8.74 16.60 -1.65
C TYR A 44 7.38 16.42 -0.96
N LEU A 45 7.01 15.17 -0.74
CA LEU A 45 5.84 14.83 0.08
C LEU A 45 6.25 14.63 1.53
N ARG A 46 5.59 15.31 2.46
CA ARG A 46 5.64 14.94 3.89
C ARG A 46 4.67 13.79 4.18
N ALA A 47 4.84 13.10 5.31
CA ALA A 47 3.93 12.01 5.69
C ALA A 47 2.50 12.50 5.98
N GLY A 48 2.35 13.68 6.59
CA GLY A 48 1.06 14.30 6.89
C GLY A 48 1.21 15.58 7.72
N GLY A 49 0.10 16.15 8.18
CA GLY A 49 0.05 17.48 8.82
C GLY A 49 0.95 17.66 10.06
N GLY A 50 1.29 16.57 10.76
CA GLY A 50 2.15 16.56 11.94
C GLY A 50 3.64 16.29 11.67
N TYR A 51 4.04 16.12 10.41
CA TYR A 51 5.39 15.68 10.03
C TYR A 51 6.07 16.72 9.12
N SER A 52 7.34 17.04 9.38
CA SER A 52 8.11 17.98 8.56
C SER A 52 8.85 17.31 7.41
N GLU A 53 9.14 16.02 7.53
CA GLU A 53 9.98 15.25 6.62
C GLU A 53 9.31 13.89 6.32
N PRO A 54 9.53 13.30 5.14
CA PRO A 54 9.15 11.92 4.87
C PRO A 54 10.12 10.94 5.52
N TRP A 55 9.60 9.82 5.99
CA TRP A 55 10.39 8.62 6.26
C TRP A 55 10.42 7.72 5.02
N THR A 56 11.36 6.76 5.00
CA THR A 56 11.52 5.81 3.88
C THR A 56 10.21 5.11 3.51
N ARG A 57 9.48 4.63 4.51
CA ARG A 57 8.19 3.95 4.36
C ARG A 57 7.12 4.86 3.75
N ASP A 58 7.09 6.13 4.15
CA ASP A 58 6.10 7.12 3.70
C ASP A 58 6.37 7.50 2.25
N ALA A 59 7.64 7.77 1.94
CA ALA A 59 8.10 8.08 0.59
C ALA A 59 7.73 6.94 -0.37
N ALA A 60 7.98 5.70 0.05
CA ALA A 60 7.70 4.51 -0.74
C ALA A 60 6.20 4.29 -0.96
N ILE A 61 5.41 4.23 0.12
CA ILE A 61 3.97 3.93 0.05
C ILE A 61 3.23 5.03 -0.73
N ASN A 62 3.53 6.31 -0.48
CA ASN A 62 2.85 7.38 -1.18
C ASN A 62 3.20 7.42 -2.68
N SER A 63 4.45 7.14 -3.02
CA SER A 63 4.90 7.02 -4.41
C SER A 63 4.26 5.83 -5.12
N TRP A 64 4.21 4.69 -4.43
CA TRP A 64 3.59 3.45 -4.92
C TRP A 64 2.07 3.61 -5.12
N HIS A 65 1.38 4.24 -4.18
CA HIS A 65 -0.08 4.25 -4.18
C HIS A 65 -0.68 5.30 -5.12
N ALA A 66 -0.05 6.47 -5.30
CA ALA A 66 -0.62 7.48 -6.18
C ALA A 66 0.35 8.56 -6.68
N ALA A 67 1.36 8.93 -5.90
CA ALA A 67 2.14 10.12 -6.20
C ALA A 67 2.96 9.99 -7.48
N SER A 68 3.45 8.79 -7.82
CA SER A 68 4.16 8.58 -9.10
C SER A 68 3.29 8.86 -10.32
N LEU A 69 1.98 8.61 -10.22
CA LEU A 69 1.01 8.88 -11.29
C LEU A 69 0.60 10.35 -11.33
N LEU A 70 0.40 10.96 -10.16
CA LEU A 70 -0.23 12.28 -10.06
C LEU A 70 0.75 13.45 -9.96
N SER A 71 1.97 13.20 -9.46
CA SER A 71 3.02 14.20 -9.27
C SER A 71 4.40 13.55 -9.38
N PRO A 72 4.76 13.05 -10.59
CA PRO A 72 5.95 12.20 -10.77
C PRO A 72 7.24 12.87 -10.31
N GLU A 73 7.48 14.14 -10.63
CA GLU A 73 8.71 14.84 -10.22
C GLU A 73 8.84 14.94 -8.69
N VAL A 74 7.73 15.23 -8.00
CA VAL A 74 7.71 15.30 -6.53
C VAL A 74 7.91 13.91 -5.93
N ALA A 75 7.28 12.88 -6.50
CA ALA A 75 7.44 11.49 -6.05
C ALA A 75 8.89 11.01 -6.20
N LYS A 76 9.51 11.27 -7.36
CA LYS A 76 10.92 10.94 -7.63
C LYS A 76 11.85 11.59 -6.61
N TYR A 77 11.71 12.89 -6.40
CA TYR A 77 12.54 13.59 -5.43
C TYR A 77 12.27 13.11 -4.00
N THR A 78 11.03 12.82 -3.64
CA THR A 78 10.68 12.25 -2.32
C THR A 78 11.39 10.92 -2.08
N LEU A 79 11.43 10.03 -3.08
CA LEU A 79 12.18 8.76 -3.01
C LEU A 79 13.70 9.00 -2.89
N GLN A 80 14.25 9.97 -3.62
CA GLN A 80 15.68 10.29 -3.56
C GLN A 80 16.08 10.94 -2.23
N LYS A 81 15.20 11.76 -1.64
CA LYS A 81 15.43 12.49 -0.39
C LYS A 81 15.61 11.57 0.83
N VAL A 82 15.03 10.38 0.79
CA VAL A 82 15.20 9.33 1.82
C VAL A 82 16.34 8.35 1.49
N CYS A 83 17.20 8.71 0.53
CA CYS A 83 18.43 7.98 0.24
C CYS A 83 19.64 8.82 0.63
N THR A 84 20.73 8.18 1.06
CA THR A 84 22.00 8.84 1.41
C THR A 84 23.16 7.95 0.99
N ASP A 85 24.18 8.54 0.36
CA ASP A 85 25.40 7.84 -0.10
C ASP A 85 25.13 6.59 -0.96
N GLY A 86 24.06 6.63 -1.76
CA GLY A 86 23.69 5.52 -2.64
C GLY A 86 23.03 4.34 -1.93
N LEU A 87 22.56 4.53 -0.70
CA LEU A 87 21.77 3.59 0.08
C LEU A 87 20.41 4.19 0.42
N ILE A 88 19.43 3.33 0.65
CA ILE A 88 18.21 3.70 1.39
C ILE A 88 18.66 4.16 2.79
N ALA A 89 18.00 5.15 3.39
CA ALA A 89 18.33 5.63 4.74
C ALA A 89 18.53 4.47 5.72
N GLN A 90 19.64 4.48 6.46
CA GLN A 90 20.02 3.45 7.44
C GLN A 90 19.65 3.94 8.86
N ASP A 91 18.37 4.16 9.10
CA ASP A 91 17.82 4.63 10.38
C ASP A 91 17.46 3.46 11.32
N ASP A 92 16.77 3.77 12.42
CA ASP A 92 16.32 2.78 13.40
C ASP A 92 15.03 2.04 12.98
N GLN A 93 14.43 2.37 11.83
CA GLN A 93 13.28 1.68 11.23
C GLN A 93 13.67 0.75 10.06
N TRP A 94 14.67 -0.09 10.30
CA TRP A 94 15.33 -0.88 9.26
C TRP A 94 14.52 -2.07 8.69
N TRP A 95 13.46 -2.55 9.37
CA TRP A 95 12.84 -3.85 9.04
C TRP A 95 12.11 -3.85 7.71
N ASP A 96 11.49 -2.75 7.34
CA ASP A 96 10.73 -2.61 6.10
C ASP A 96 11.29 -1.55 5.15
N GLN A 97 12.46 -0.97 5.44
CA GLN A 97 13.08 0.08 4.62
C GLN A 97 13.24 -0.33 3.13
N ILE A 98 13.37 -1.64 2.85
CA ILE A 98 13.48 -2.17 1.48
C ILE A 98 12.20 -1.97 0.64
N ILE A 99 11.07 -1.60 1.27
CA ILE A 99 9.83 -1.19 0.58
C ILE A 99 10.08 -0.04 -0.41
N TRP A 100 11.12 0.77 -0.17
CA TRP A 100 11.57 1.80 -1.10
C TRP A 100 11.74 1.27 -2.52
N VAL A 101 12.27 0.05 -2.69
CA VAL A 101 12.48 -0.56 -4.02
C VAL A 101 11.16 -0.79 -4.74
N ILE A 102 10.10 -1.14 -4.01
CA ILE A 102 8.75 -1.36 -4.57
C ILE A 102 8.18 -0.02 -5.08
N GLY A 103 8.24 1.02 -4.25
CA GLY A 103 7.77 2.35 -4.63
C GLY A 103 8.57 2.95 -5.79
N ALA A 104 9.89 2.76 -5.80
CA ALA A 104 10.76 3.27 -6.85
C ALA A 104 10.65 2.49 -8.17
N ARG A 105 10.44 1.17 -8.12
CA ARG A 105 10.09 0.36 -9.30
C ARG A 105 8.74 0.79 -9.87
N HIS A 106 7.72 0.95 -9.03
CA HIS A 106 6.42 1.44 -9.49
C HIS A 106 6.53 2.82 -10.15
N HIS A 107 7.31 3.74 -9.54
CA HIS A 107 7.61 5.04 -10.13
C HIS A 107 8.17 4.93 -11.54
N GLN A 108 9.17 4.07 -11.74
CA GLN A 108 9.76 3.84 -13.06
C GLN A 108 8.76 3.23 -14.05
N LEU A 109 7.91 2.29 -13.64
CA LEU A 109 6.88 1.69 -14.52
C LEU A 109 5.82 2.71 -14.95
N VAL A 110 5.38 3.58 -14.03
CA VAL A 110 4.41 4.63 -14.31
C VAL A 110 4.99 5.68 -15.26
N THR A 111 6.19 6.16 -14.99
CA THR A 111 6.79 7.30 -15.72
C THR A 111 7.53 6.89 -16.99
N GLY A 112 8.02 5.65 -17.07
CA GLY A 112 8.92 5.20 -18.13
C GLY A 112 10.36 5.72 -17.99
N ASP A 113 10.77 6.21 -16.81
CA ASP A 113 12.11 6.74 -16.57
C ASP A 113 13.16 5.61 -16.51
N ALA A 114 13.68 5.23 -17.68
CA ALA A 114 14.73 4.22 -17.81
C ALA A 114 16.05 4.62 -17.12
N GLY A 115 16.34 5.93 -17.02
CA GLY A 115 17.52 6.43 -16.31
C GLY A 115 17.43 6.15 -14.81
N PHE A 116 16.22 6.25 -14.26
CA PHE A 116 15.95 5.94 -12.86
C PHE A 116 16.04 4.44 -12.56
N ALA A 117 15.73 3.54 -13.50
CA ALA A 117 15.82 2.08 -13.29
C ALA A 117 17.20 1.62 -12.79
N ALA A 118 18.28 2.13 -13.41
CA ALA A 118 19.66 1.80 -13.03
C ALA A 118 20.03 2.34 -11.63
N GLU A 119 19.52 3.52 -11.28
CA GLU A 119 19.70 4.11 -9.96
C GLU A 119 18.99 3.28 -8.88
N VAL A 120 17.73 2.90 -9.14
CA VAL A 120 16.92 2.06 -8.24
C VAL A 120 17.58 0.70 -8.01
N PHE A 121 18.05 0.05 -9.08
CA PHE A 121 18.74 -1.23 -8.95
C PHE A 121 19.98 -1.11 -8.06
N ARG A 122 20.84 -0.12 -8.32
CA ARG A 122 22.08 0.09 -7.56
C ARG A 122 21.81 0.36 -6.08
N ILE A 123 20.88 1.27 -5.77
CA ILE A 123 20.54 1.63 -4.39
C ILE A 123 19.88 0.45 -3.66
N GLY A 124 18.92 -0.21 -4.32
CA GLY A 124 18.18 -1.33 -3.77
C GLY A 124 19.06 -2.55 -3.51
N ALA A 125 19.92 -2.93 -4.46
CA ALA A 125 20.85 -4.05 -4.31
C ALA A 125 21.86 -3.81 -3.18
N ALA A 126 22.49 -2.63 -3.13
CA ALA A 126 23.44 -2.29 -2.07
C ALA A 126 22.79 -2.28 -0.68
N SER A 127 21.54 -1.80 -0.59
CA SER A 127 20.79 -1.79 0.67
C SER A 127 20.33 -3.20 1.07
N LEU A 128 19.93 -4.03 0.09
CA LEU A 128 19.57 -5.43 0.33
C LEU A 128 20.77 -6.23 0.87
N ASP A 129 21.99 -6.01 0.36
CA ASP A 129 23.18 -6.71 0.86
C ASP A 129 23.42 -6.46 2.35
N ILE A 130 23.22 -5.21 2.80
CA ILE A 130 23.31 -4.84 4.22
C ILE A 130 22.22 -5.55 5.02
N LEU A 131 20.97 -5.48 4.55
CA LEU A 131 19.82 -6.10 5.22
C LEU A 131 19.94 -7.62 5.29
N ARG A 132 20.41 -8.26 4.22
CA ARG A 132 20.63 -9.70 4.18
C ARG A 132 21.74 -10.11 5.13
N ARG A 133 22.85 -9.36 5.21
CA ARG A 133 23.92 -9.65 6.17
C ARG A 133 23.42 -9.52 7.62
N ASP A 134 22.64 -8.48 7.91
CA ASP A 134 22.41 -8.05 9.28
C ASP A 134 21.07 -8.52 9.87
N ARG A 135 20.08 -8.82 9.01
CA ARG A 135 18.67 -9.05 9.41
C ARG A 135 18.10 -10.38 8.92
N PHE A 136 18.73 -11.04 7.95
CA PHE A 136 18.30 -12.37 7.50
C PHE A 136 18.67 -13.44 8.52
N ASP A 137 17.70 -14.27 8.90
CA ASP A 137 17.92 -15.41 9.79
C ASP A 137 18.02 -16.71 8.99
N SER A 138 19.24 -17.20 8.78
CA SER A 138 19.49 -18.40 7.98
C SER A 138 18.87 -19.69 8.55
N ARG A 139 18.41 -19.67 9.81
CA ARG A 139 17.76 -20.84 10.44
C ARG A 139 16.31 -21.00 10.01
N SER A 140 15.56 -19.89 9.94
CA SER A 140 14.17 -19.90 9.48
C SER A 140 14.04 -19.51 8.00
N GLY A 141 15.08 -18.97 7.37
CA GLY A 141 14.99 -18.41 6.02
C GLY A 141 14.15 -17.13 5.93
N LEU A 142 13.93 -16.45 7.06
CA LEU A 142 13.11 -15.23 7.16
C LEU A 142 13.96 -14.04 7.61
N TYR A 143 13.54 -12.84 7.24
CA TYR A 143 14.06 -11.60 7.79
C TYR A 143 13.43 -11.33 9.17
N ARG A 144 14.29 -10.90 10.10
CA ARG A 144 13.89 -10.45 11.43
C ARG A 144 13.27 -9.06 11.37
N GLY A 145 12.58 -8.71 12.44
CA GLY A 145 12.06 -7.37 12.68
C GLY A 145 10.54 -7.34 12.84
N PRO A 146 10.05 -6.21 13.35
CA PRO A 146 8.62 -5.94 13.50
C PRO A 146 7.93 -5.82 12.14
N ALA A 147 6.61 -5.67 12.15
CA ALA A 147 5.73 -5.59 11.00
C ALA A 147 5.69 -4.21 10.34
N LEU A 148 5.21 -4.18 9.09
CA LEU A 148 5.03 -2.97 8.31
C LEU A 148 4.10 -2.00 9.07
N MET A 149 4.56 -0.77 9.28
CA MET A 149 3.81 0.35 9.91
C MET A 149 3.41 0.03 11.36
N GLN A 150 4.19 -0.83 12.02
CA GLN A 150 4.02 -1.24 13.42
C GLN A 150 5.24 -0.77 14.24
N ASP A 151 5.58 0.51 14.13
CA ASP A 151 6.66 1.14 14.88
C ASP A 151 6.31 1.37 16.36
N GLY A 152 5.01 1.35 16.69
CA GLY A 152 4.50 1.41 18.05
C GLY A 152 4.27 0.03 18.67
N ILE A 153 4.75 -0.16 19.91
CA ILE A 153 4.56 -1.41 20.67
C ILE A 153 3.09 -1.78 20.96
N ALA A 154 2.13 -0.87 20.75
CA ALA A 154 0.70 -1.21 20.81
C ALA A 154 0.29 -2.27 19.77
N GLY A 155 1.11 -2.50 18.74
CA GLY A 155 0.89 -3.50 17.69
C GLY A 155 1.23 -4.93 18.06
N TYR A 156 1.65 -5.20 19.29
CA TYR A 156 2.17 -6.52 19.68
C TYR A 156 1.57 -7.09 20.97
N PRO A 157 1.43 -8.43 21.08
CA PRO A 157 1.09 -9.10 22.33
C PRO A 157 2.29 -9.12 23.29
N GLU A 158 2.11 -9.74 24.46
CA GLU A 158 3.18 -10.01 25.42
C GLU A 158 3.52 -11.51 25.39
N PRO A 159 4.73 -11.91 24.97
CA PRO A 159 5.77 -11.11 24.27
C PRO A 159 5.38 -10.75 22.82
N PRO A 160 6.03 -9.78 22.13
CA PRO A 160 7.24 -9.06 22.50
C PRO A 160 7.07 -7.81 23.40
N TYR A 161 5.85 -7.34 23.65
CA TYR A 161 5.62 -6.23 24.59
C TYR A 161 6.17 -6.58 25.98
N GLN A 162 6.78 -5.59 26.64
CA GLN A 162 7.32 -5.71 28.00
C GLN A 162 6.62 -4.67 28.87
N PRO A 163 5.73 -5.06 29.79
CA PRO A 163 4.90 -4.13 30.56
C PRO A 163 5.66 -3.06 31.34
N ASP A 164 6.84 -3.39 31.87
CA ASP A 164 7.65 -2.49 32.68
C ASP A 164 8.51 -1.52 31.84
N ASN A 165 8.48 -1.64 30.51
CA ASN A 165 9.22 -0.76 29.61
C ASN A 165 8.32 0.42 29.16
N PRO A 166 8.68 1.67 29.51
CA PRO A 166 7.87 2.84 29.22
C PRO A 166 8.02 3.37 27.78
N SER A 167 8.83 2.73 26.94
CA SER A 167 8.97 3.17 25.55
C SER A 167 7.77 2.78 24.71
N SER A 168 7.34 3.70 23.83
CA SER A 168 6.38 3.38 22.79
C SER A 168 7.02 2.73 21.57
N PHE A 169 8.32 2.91 21.36
CA PHE A 169 8.98 2.45 20.14
C PHE A 169 9.24 0.95 20.20
N VAL A 170 8.84 0.24 19.14
CA VAL A 170 8.83 -1.22 19.09
C VAL A 170 10.20 -1.83 19.37
N LEU A 171 11.29 -1.27 18.82
CA LEU A 171 12.63 -1.84 18.98
C LEU A 171 13.26 -1.58 20.35
N ASP A 172 12.64 -0.77 21.21
CA ASP A 172 13.07 -0.64 22.61
C ASP A 172 12.64 -1.85 23.45
N HIS A 173 11.78 -2.72 22.93
CA HIS A 173 11.41 -4.00 23.51
C HIS A 173 12.27 -5.11 22.86
N PRO A 174 13.35 -5.59 23.48
CA PRO A 174 14.39 -6.36 22.77
C PRO A 174 13.90 -7.59 22.00
N VAL A 175 12.84 -8.26 22.47
CA VAL A 175 12.26 -9.43 21.80
C VAL A 175 11.73 -9.08 20.41
N SER A 176 11.24 -7.85 20.19
CA SER A 176 10.70 -7.41 18.90
C SER A 176 11.77 -7.33 17.80
N ARG A 177 13.05 -7.25 18.16
CA ARG A 177 14.16 -7.25 17.19
C ARG A 177 14.34 -8.61 16.53
N ASP A 178 13.91 -9.68 17.23
CA ASP A 178 14.14 -11.06 16.83
C ASP A 178 12.87 -11.77 16.34
N ILE A 179 11.69 -11.14 16.34
CA ILE A 179 10.50 -11.73 15.69
C ILE A 179 10.64 -11.68 14.17
N ARG A 180 9.85 -12.50 13.46
CA ARG A 180 9.79 -12.49 11.98
C ARG A 180 8.35 -12.26 11.56
N CYS A 181 8.01 -11.01 11.29
CA CYS A 181 6.65 -10.62 10.91
C CYS A 181 6.32 -10.95 9.45
N LEU A 182 5.05 -11.27 9.21
CA LEU A 182 4.51 -11.60 7.89
C LEU A 182 4.69 -10.46 6.89
N SER A 183 4.18 -9.27 7.22
CA SER A 183 4.27 -8.09 6.35
C SER A 183 5.71 -7.73 5.97
N THR A 184 6.64 -7.79 6.92
CA THR A 184 8.07 -7.56 6.65
C THR A 184 8.61 -8.55 5.63
N ASN A 185 8.38 -9.84 5.84
CA ASN A 185 8.86 -10.84 4.89
C ASN A 185 8.16 -10.76 3.52
N ALA A 186 6.88 -10.39 3.48
CA ALA A 186 6.17 -10.14 2.24
C ALA A 186 6.76 -8.92 1.49
N VAL A 187 7.13 -7.84 2.20
CA VAL A 187 7.84 -6.69 1.60
C VAL A 187 9.17 -7.12 0.96
N TYR A 188 9.95 -7.98 1.62
CA TYR A 188 11.19 -8.52 1.01
C TYR A 188 10.90 -9.34 -0.25
N VAL A 189 9.84 -10.15 -0.29
CA VAL A 189 9.44 -10.87 -1.51
C VAL A 189 9.13 -9.89 -2.64
N GLY A 190 8.34 -8.85 -2.36
CA GLY A 190 8.01 -7.81 -3.36
C GLY A 190 9.25 -7.07 -3.85
N ALA A 191 10.15 -6.68 -2.95
CA ALA A 191 11.39 -6.00 -3.29
C ALA A 191 12.36 -6.88 -4.10
N LEU A 192 12.51 -8.16 -3.73
CA LEU A 192 13.32 -9.12 -4.49
C LEU A 192 12.78 -9.32 -5.91
N GLY A 193 11.44 -9.39 -6.07
CA GLY A 193 10.82 -9.45 -7.39
C GLY A 193 11.03 -8.18 -8.22
N CYS A 194 11.11 -7.01 -7.58
CA CYS A 194 11.48 -5.77 -8.25
C CYS A 194 12.95 -5.76 -8.66
N LEU A 195 13.87 -6.20 -7.80
CA LEU A 195 15.31 -6.29 -8.09
C LEU A 195 15.62 -7.31 -9.18
N GLU A 196 14.94 -8.45 -9.20
CA GLU A 196 14.99 -9.44 -10.26
C GLU A 196 14.70 -8.80 -11.63
N GLN A 197 13.59 -8.08 -11.75
CA GLN A 197 13.21 -7.41 -13.00
C GLN A 197 14.16 -6.27 -13.37
N LEU A 198 14.57 -5.46 -12.39
CA LEU A 198 15.49 -4.36 -12.62
C LEU A 198 16.88 -4.85 -13.04
N ALA A 199 17.37 -5.95 -12.46
CA ALA A 199 18.63 -6.59 -12.84
C ALA A 199 18.59 -6.98 -14.32
N ALA A 200 17.54 -7.67 -14.75
CA ALA A 200 17.36 -8.04 -16.15
C ALA A 200 17.31 -6.81 -17.08
N GLU A 201 16.59 -5.75 -16.68
CA GLU A 201 16.47 -4.52 -17.45
C GLU A 201 17.81 -3.78 -17.64
N VAL A 202 18.68 -3.80 -16.62
CA VAL A 202 19.99 -3.12 -16.68
C VAL A 202 21.12 -4.03 -17.18
N GLY A 203 20.82 -5.27 -17.54
CA GLY A 203 21.79 -6.26 -18.02
C GLY A 203 22.67 -6.89 -16.93
N ALA A 204 22.24 -6.84 -15.66
CA ALA A 204 22.83 -7.59 -14.56
C ALA A 204 22.18 -8.99 -14.44
N ASP A 205 22.79 -9.88 -13.64
CA ASP A 205 22.25 -11.23 -13.41
C ASP A 205 21.01 -11.17 -12.49
N PRO A 206 19.81 -11.58 -12.96
CA PRO A 206 18.59 -11.59 -12.15
C PRO A 206 18.50 -12.82 -11.22
N GLU A 207 19.25 -13.89 -11.50
CA GLU A 207 19.10 -15.19 -10.83
C GLU A 207 19.31 -15.12 -9.30
N PRO A 208 20.28 -14.36 -8.75
CA PRO A 208 20.45 -14.27 -7.31
C PRO A 208 19.21 -13.71 -6.57
N TYR A 209 18.47 -12.79 -7.19
CA TYR A 209 17.27 -12.21 -6.61
C TYR A 209 16.08 -13.15 -6.75
N ALA A 210 15.96 -13.82 -7.90
CA ALA A 210 14.94 -14.85 -8.15
C ALA A 210 15.07 -16.03 -7.15
N ALA A 211 16.29 -16.53 -6.95
CA ALA A 211 16.57 -17.62 -6.01
C ALA A 211 16.23 -17.22 -4.57
N GLN A 212 16.69 -16.05 -4.11
CA GLN A 212 16.36 -15.53 -2.78
C GLN A 212 14.86 -15.34 -2.58
N ARG A 213 14.14 -14.87 -3.62
CA ARG A 213 12.70 -14.70 -3.58
C ARG A 213 11.99 -16.05 -3.43
N ALA A 214 12.40 -17.06 -4.19
CA ALA A 214 11.84 -18.41 -4.12
C ALA A 214 12.07 -19.05 -2.74
N GLU A 215 13.29 -18.92 -2.20
CA GLU A 215 13.63 -19.37 -0.84
C GLU A 215 12.75 -18.69 0.21
N LEU A 216 12.57 -17.37 0.10
CA LEU A 216 11.78 -16.61 1.06
C LEU A 216 10.28 -16.95 0.98
N VAL A 217 9.73 -17.12 -0.23
CA VAL A 217 8.33 -17.57 -0.41
C VAL A 217 8.12 -18.95 0.21
N ALA A 218 9.06 -19.88 0.03
CA ALA A 218 9.01 -21.19 0.68
C ALA A 218 9.05 -21.04 2.21
N ALA A 219 9.99 -20.27 2.75
CA ALA A 219 10.11 -20.04 4.19
C ALA A 219 8.85 -19.39 4.81
N ILE A 220 8.23 -18.42 4.13
CA ILE A 220 6.95 -17.83 4.58
C ILE A 220 5.86 -18.90 4.63
N ASN A 221 5.76 -19.74 3.59
CA ASN A 221 4.77 -20.80 3.53
C ASN A 221 5.02 -21.92 4.54
N ASP A 222 6.27 -22.20 4.89
CA ASP A 222 6.62 -23.26 5.84
C ASP A 222 6.47 -22.81 7.31
N HIS A 223 6.74 -21.53 7.59
CA HIS A 223 6.82 -21.03 8.96
C HIS A 223 5.66 -20.14 9.40
N LEU A 224 5.01 -19.44 8.46
CA LEU A 224 3.99 -18.45 8.78
C LEU A 224 2.59 -18.88 8.33
N TRP A 225 2.43 -19.91 7.51
CA TRP A 225 1.12 -20.49 7.18
C TRP A 225 0.68 -21.49 8.25
N SER A 226 -0.59 -21.43 8.65
CA SER A 226 -1.22 -22.41 9.54
C SER A 226 -2.34 -23.14 8.82
N ASP A 227 -2.15 -24.42 8.52
CA ASP A 227 -3.19 -25.26 7.92
C ASP A 227 -4.43 -25.38 8.81
N THR A 228 -4.22 -25.42 10.13
CA THR A 228 -5.31 -25.50 11.11
C THR A 228 -6.15 -24.22 11.13
N ALA A 229 -5.51 -23.05 11.02
CA ALA A 229 -6.21 -21.77 11.00
C ALA A 229 -6.70 -21.38 9.59
N GLY A 230 -6.18 -22.02 8.53
CA GLY A 230 -6.49 -21.68 7.14
C GLY A 230 -6.01 -20.29 6.74
N THR A 231 -4.99 -19.74 7.41
CA THR A 231 -4.47 -18.38 7.17
C THR A 231 -2.99 -18.27 7.57
N TYR A 232 -2.36 -17.15 7.24
CA TYR A 232 -1.04 -16.79 7.75
C TYR A 232 -1.13 -16.19 9.16
N GLY A 233 -0.19 -16.56 10.03
CA GLY A 233 0.00 -15.92 11.32
C GLY A 233 0.75 -14.59 11.21
N TYR A 234 0.63 -13.77 12.24
CA TYR A 234 1.20 -12.43 12.31
C TYR A 234 2.74 -12.46 12.33
N PHE A 235 3.34 -13.24 13.21
CA PHE A 235 4.79 -13.37 13.30
C PHE A 235 5.23 -14.69 13.93
N LEU A 236 6.44 -15.13 13.56
CA LEU A 236 7.15 -16.18 14.29
C LEU A 236 7.94 -15.55 15.44
N GLY A 237 7.53 -15.84 16.67
CA GLY A 237 8.12 -15.35 17.91
C GLY A 237 8.78 -16.45 18.75
N PRO A 238 9.22 -16.12 19.97
CA PRO A 238 9.84 -17.09 20.88
C PRO A 238 8.89 -18.25 21.27
N ASP A 239 7.58 -17.97 21.31
CA ASP A 239 6.54 -18.93 21.69
C ASP A 239 5.93 -19.68 20.49
N GLY A 240 6.52 -19.52 19.30
CA GLY A 240 6.03 -20.08 18.06
C GLY A 240 5.27 -19.06 17.20
N LEU A 241 4.41 -19.56 16.31
CA LEU A 241 3.63 -18.75 15.39
C LEU A 241 2.49 -18.06 16.13
N ASP A 242 2.51 -16.74 16.17
CA ASP A 242 1.39 -15.94 16.63
C ASP A 242 0.32 -15.87 15.53
N LEU A 243 -0.93 -16.16 15.89
CA LEU A 243 -2.06 -16.26 14.95
C LEU A 243 -3.00 -15.05 14.98
N HIS A 244 -2.59 -13.92 15.57
CA HIS A 244 -3.35 -12.70 15.37
C HIS A 244 -3.41 -12.38 13.86
N GLN A 245 -4.52 -11.81 13.43
CA GLN A 245 -4.67 -11.31 12.08
C GLN A 245 -3.91 -9.98 11.99
N GLU A 246 -2.90 -9.88 11.12
CA GLU A 246 -2.29 -8.61 10.75
C GLU A 246 -2.59 -8.29 9.29
N THR A 247 -3.39 -7.24 9.09
CA THR A 247 -4.09 -7.03 7.81
C THR A 247 -3.17 -6.60 6.67
N ALA A 248 -2.10 -5.83 6.92
CA ALA A 248 -1.17 -5.46 5.86
C ALA A 248 -0.36 -6.68 5.38
N GLY A 249 0.06 -7.57 6.30
CA GLY A 249 0.71 -8.82 5.96
C GLY A 249 -0.17 -9.73 5.11
N LEU A 250 -1.46 -9.87 5.48
CA LEU A 250 -2.43 -10.60 4.67
C LEU A 250 -2.67 -9.97 3.30
N ALA A 251 -2.72 -8.64 3.21
CA ALA A 251 -2.83 -7.95 1.93
C ALA A 251 -1.62 -8.21 1.03
N LEU A 252 -0.41 -8.13 1.57
CA LEU A 252 0.83 -8.26 0.81
C LEU A 252 1.10 -9.69 0.34
N VAL A 253 0.72 -10.73 1.10
CA VAL A 253 0.83 -12.12 0.62
C VAL A 253 -0.11 -12.40 -0.56
N ILE A 254 -1.23 -11.69 -0.65
CA ILE A 254 -2.13 -11.75 -1.81
C ILE A 254 -1.51 -10.96 -2.97
N GLU A 255 -1.14 -9.71 -2.72
CA GLU A 255 -0.64 -8.78 -3.74
C GLU A 255 0.64 -9.29 -4.42
N PHE A 256 1.58 -9.87 -3.65
CA PHE A 256 2.82 -10.42 -4.20
C PHE A 256 2.71 -11.90 -4.60
N GLY A 257 1.50 -12.48 -4.56
CA GLY A 257 1.22 -13.83 -5.04
C GLY A 257 1.81 -14.96 -4.18
N ILE A 258 2.17 -14.67 -2.91
CA ILE A 258 2.75 -15.63 -1.96
C ILE A 258 1.70 -16.69 -1.57
N ALA A 259 0.46 -16.26 -1.36
CA ALA A 259 -0.65 -17.12 -0.97
C ALA A 259 -1.15 -18.03 -2.11
N GLY A 260 -1.00 -17.60 -3.36
CA GLY A 260 -1.72 -18.20 -4.49
C GLY A 260 -3.24 -17.98 -4.43
N ALA A 261 -3.94 -18.32 -5.50
CA ALA A 261 -5.35 -17.95 -5.67
C ALA A 261 -6.31 -18.59 -4.65
N GLU A 262 -6.09 -19.87 -4.30
CA GLU A 262 -6.96 -20.60 -3.38
C GLU A 262 -6.88 -20.05 -1.95
N ARG A 263 -5.67 -19.91 -1.40
CA ARG A 263 -5.48 -19.34 -0.06
C ARG A 263 -5.90 -17.87 -0.01
N ALA A 264 -5.63 -17.09 -1.06
CA ALA A 264 -6.09 -15.71 -1.15
C ALA A 264 -7.62 -15.60 -0.98
N ALA A 265 -8.38 -16.46 -1.68
CA ALA A 265 -9.83 -16.47 -1.56
C ALA A 265 -10.31 -16.85 -0.14
N GLY A 266 -9.63 -17.81 0.50
CA GLY A 266 -9.90 -18.18 1.89
C GLY A 266 -9.62 -17.03 2.87
N ILE A 267 -8.47 -16.37 2.74
CA ILE A 267 -8.07 -15.23 3.57
C ILE A 267 -9.07 -14.08 3.43
N VAL A 268 -9.47 -13.73 2.20
CA VAL A 268 -10.47 -12.68 1.96
C VAL A 268 -11.82 -13.05 2.56
N GLY A 269 -12.24 -14.30 2.47
CA GLY A 269 -13.51 -14.77 3.04
C GLY A 269 -13.53 -14.82 4.57
N ALA A 270 -12.36 -14.91 5.22
CA ALA A 270 -12.23 -15.08 6.67
C ALA A 270 -11.78 -13.82 7.41
N ILE A 271 -11.49 -12.71 6.71
CA ILE A 271 -10.99 -11.49 7.32
C ILE A 271 -11.94 -10.96 8.40
N HIS A 272 -11.41 -10.67 9.58
CA HIS A 272 -12.15 -9.96 10.62
C HIS A 272 -12.33 -8.50 10.24
N ARG A 273 -13.55 -8.01 10.46
CA ARG A 273 -13.92 -6.62 10.23
C ARG A 273 -14.66 -6.09 11.45
N GLU A 274 -14.37 -4.83 11.77
CA GLU A 274 -15.15 -4.01 12.68
C GLU A 274 -16.17 -3.18 11.88
N PRO A 275 -17.13 -2.50 12.54
CA PRO A 275 -18.19 -1.74 11.86
C PRO A 275 -17.71 -0.73 10.80
N PHE A 276 -16.54 -0.12 11.00
CA PHE A 276 -15.94 0.85 10.08
C PHE A 276 -14.73 0.31 9.29
N GLY A 277 -14.56 -1.02 9.25
CA GLY A 277 -13.67 -1.70 8.32
C GLY A 277 -12.67 -2.66 8.94
N VAL A 278 -11.68 -3.05 8.14
CA VAL A 278 -10.59 -3.90 8.60
C VAL A 278 -9.68 -3.13 9.55
N VAL A 279 -9.21 -3.82 10.59
CA VAL A 279 -8.34 -3.26 11.61
C VAL A 279 -6.89 -3.67 11.38
N ASN A 280 -5.94 -2.93 11.96
CA ASN A 280 -4.52 -3.19 11.78
C ASN A 280 -4.11 -4.58 12.30
N VAL A 281 -4.45 -4.89 13.56
CA VAL A 281 -4.25 -6.22 14.17
C VAL A 281 -5.51 -6.67 14.94
N TRP A 282 -5.88 -7.95 14.86
CA TRP A 282 -7.03 -8.53 15.56
C TRP A 282 -6.71 -9.92 16.15
N PRO A 283 -7.29 -10.35 17.30
CA PRO A 283 -8.15 -9.60 18.24
C PRO A 283 -7.42 -8.56 19.09
N HIS A 284 -8.17 -7.90 19.98
CA HIS A 284 -7.58 -7.07 21.03
C HIS A 284 -6.55 -7.88 21.84
N PHE A 285 -5.35 -7.32 22.05
CA PHE A 285 -4.44 -7.87 23.04
C PHE A 285 -4.99 -7.65 24.45
N ALA A 286 -4.60 -8.48 25.41
CA ALA A 286 -5.17 -8.50 26.77
C ALA A 286 -5.17 -7.15 27.52
N ARG A 287 -4.31 -6.21 27.14
CA ARG A 287 -4.23 -4.85 27.73
C ARG A 287 -5.16 -3.82 27.09
N PHE A 288 -5.81 -4.17 26.00
CA PHE A 288 -6.75 -3.35 25.23
C PHE A 288 -8.15 -3.94 25.27
N GLY A 289 -9.12 -3.18 24.78
CA GLY A 289 -10.51 -3.61 24.65
C GLY A 289 -11.30 -2.66 23.76
N PRO A 290 -12.59 -2.92 23.53
CA PRO A 290 -13.40 -2.16 22.58
C PRO A 290 -13.50 -0.67 22.94
N ASP A 291 -13.59 -0.33 24.23
CA ASP A 291 -13.64 1.06 24.70
C ASP A 291 -12.28 1.76 24.70
N ARG A 292 -11.20 1.00 24.53
CA ARG A 292 -9.81 1.51 24.56
C ARG A 292 -8.92 0.64 23.66
N PRO A 293 -9.07 0.77 22.33
CA PRO A 293 -8.23 0.06 21.38
C PRO A 293 -6.78 0.50 21.49
N GLY A 294 -5.84 -0.36 21.09
CA GLY A 294 -4.44 0.03 20.97
C GLY A 294 -4.22 0.86 19.72
N ARG A 295 -3.27 1.80 19.72
CA ARG A 295 -2.91 2.61 18.53
C ARG A 295 -2.68 1.79 17.26
N HIS A 296 -2.24 0.55 17.40
CA HIS A 296 -2.03 -0.37 16.29
C HIS A 296 -2.77 -1.72 16.45
N ASN A 297 -3.74 -1.82 17.36
CA ASN A 297 -4.47 -3.05 17.63
C ASN A 297 -5.97 -2.79 17.75
N ALA A 298 -6.75 -3.46 16.88
CA ALA A 298 -8.18 -3.30 16.70
C ALA A 298 -8.61 -1.85 16.40
N ILE A 299 -7.86 -1.18 15.52
CA ILE A 299 -8.12 0.19 15.07
C ILE A 299 -8.02 0.29 13.54
N CYS A 300 -8.82 1.16 12.93
CA CYS A 300 -8.81 1.35 11.48
C CYS A 300 -7.69 2.31 11.08
N TRP A 301 -6.77 1.82 10.26
CA TRP A 301 -5.73 2.61 9.60
C TRP A 301 -6.08 2.70 8.12
N PRO A 302 -6.47 3.87 7.58
CA PRO A 302 -6.87 3.99 6.17
C PRO A 302 -5.82 3.49 5.18
N MET A 303 -4.53 3.62 5.51
CA MET A 303 -3.44 3.07 4.71
C MET A 303 -3.50 1.53 4.62
N VAL A 304 -3.71 0.84 5.75
CA VAL A 304 -3.86 -0.62 5.81
C VAL A 304 -5.16 -1.06 5.13
N MET A 305 -6.25 -0.31 5.32
CA MET A 305 -7.51 -0.53 4.60
C MET A 305 -7.29 -0.41 3.09
N GLY A 306 -6.50 0.57 2.63
CA GLY A 306 -6.13 0.72 1.22
C GLY A 306 -5.36 -0.48 0.67
N LEU A 307 -4.33 -0.96 1.38
CA LEU A 307 -3.60 -2.18 1.01
C LEU A 307 -4.56 -3.37 0.90
N TRP A 308 -5.42 -3.57 1.90
CA TRP A 308 -6.39 -4.65 1.90
C TRP A 308 -7.38 -4.55 0.74
N GLY A 309 -7.96 -3.37 0.52
CA GLY A 309 -8.90 -3.12 -0.56
C GLY A 309 -8.28 -3.44 -1.93
N TYR A 310 -7.05 -2.99 -2.18
CA TYR A 310 -6.35 -3.30 -3.42
C TYR A 310 -6.10 -4.82 -3.55
N SER A 311 -5.65 -5.48 -2.48
CA SER A 311 -5.43 -6.93 -2.50
C SER A 311 -6.70 -7.73 -2.80
N ALA A 312 -7.85 -7.27 -2.29
CA ALA A 312 -9.15 -7.86 -2.61
C ALA A 312 -9.51 -7.67 -4.10
N ALA A 313 -9.23 -6.50 -4.67
CA ALA A 313 -9.39 -6.26 -6.11
C ALA A 313 -8.45 -7.16 -6.95
N ALA A 314 -7.18 -7.26 -6.56
CA ALA A 314 -6.19 -8.13 -7.21
C ALA A 314 -6.62 -9.62 -7.17
N ALA A 315 -7.23 -10.05 -6.06
CA ALA A 315 -7.80 -11.39 -5.92
C ALA A 315 -9.20 -11.55 -6.57
N GLN A 316 -9.72 -10.50 -7.23
CA GLN A 316 -11.03 -10.51 -7.92
C GLN A 316 -12.23 -10.64 -6.97
N HIS A 317 -12.09 -10.24 -5.71
CA HIS A 317 -13.15 -10.19 -4.71
C HIS A 317 -13.84 -8.83 -4.71
N ALA A 318 -14.67 -8.57 -5.72
CA ALA A 318 -15.32 -7.28 -5.91
C ALA A 318 -16.12 -6.80 -4.68
N ALA A 319 -16.88 -7.69 -4.04
CA ALA A 319 -17.67 -7.33 -2.86
C ALA A 319 -16.81 -6.79 -1.70
N GLU A 320 -15.67 -7.43 -1.43
CA GLU A 320 -14.76 -7.01 -0.36
C GLU A 320 -14.06 -5.69 -0.70
N PHE A 321 -13.61 -5.54 -1.96
CA PHE A 321 -13.07 -4.27 -2.47
C PHE A 321 -14.09 -3.13 -2.29
N GLY A 322 -15.35 -3.36 -2.68
CA GLY A 322 -16.42 -2.36 -2.56
C GLY A 322 -16.72 -1.95 -1.12
N ARG A 323 -16.74 -2.92 -0.19
CA ARG A 323 -16.91 -2.63 1.25
C ARG A 323 -15.78 -1.76 1.78
N THR A 324 -14.53 -2.08 1.43
CA THR A 324 -13.37 -1.32 1.89
C THR A 324 -13.34 0.10 1.31
N LEU A 325 -13.75 0.28 0.05
CA LEU A 325 -13.92 1.59 -0.55
C LEU A 325 -14.99 2.41 0.18
N ASP A 326 -16.13 1.78 0.51
CA ASP A 326 -17.21 2.41 1.28
C ASP A 326 -16.76 2.82 2.68
N ASP A 327 -16.00 1.98 3.36
CA ASP A 327 -15.52 2.25 4.71
C ASP A 327 -14.59 3.46 4.72
N LEU A 328 -13.63 3.52 3.77
CA LEU A 328 -12.74 4.68 3.61
C LEU A 328 -13.51 5.96 3.34
N VAL A 329 -14.48 5.90 2.41
CA VAL A 329 -15.35 7.05 2.15
C VAL A 329 -16.11 7.43 3.42
N THR A 330 -16.65 6.48 4.16
CA THR A 330 -17.45 6.74 5.35
C THR A 330 -16.65 7.43 6.45
N VAL A 331 -15.44 6.94 6.76
CA VAL A 331 -14.60 7.56 7.81
C VAL A 331 -14.07 8.94 7.39
N PHE A 332 -13.81 9.18 6.10
CA PHE A 332 -13.41 10.51 5.64
C PHE A 332 -14.57 11.50 5.64
N ARG A 333 -15.77 11.07 5.22
CA ARG A 333 -16.97 11.91 5.28
C ARG A 333 -17.35 12.25 6.73
N SER A 334 -17.18 11.32 7.67
CA SER A 334 -17.48 11.56 9.09
C SER A 334 -16.52 12.57 9.74
N SER A 335 -15.30 12.69 9.23
CA SER A 335 -14.30 13.68 9.67
C SER A 335 -14.28 14.96 8.81
N GLY A 336 -15.39 15.31 8.15
CA GLY A 336 -15.51 16.56 7.39
C GLY A 336 -14.57 16.63 6.18
N ASP A 337 -14.34 15.49 5.53
CA ASP A 337 -13.44 15.31 4.38
C ASP A 337 -11.95 15.43 4.70
N GLU A 338 -11.59 15.66 5.97
CA GLU A 338 -10.21 15.63 6.42
C GLU A 338 -9.73 14.19 6.61
N LEU A 339 -8.56 13.87 6.07
CA LEU A 339 -8.02 12.51 6.07
C LEU A 339 -7.07 12.33 7.25
N PHE A 340 -7.49 11.59 8.26
CA PHE A 340 -6.70 11.30 9.45
C PHE A 340 -5.91 9.99 9.34
N GLU A 341 -4.98 9.82 10.26
CA GLU A 341 -4.09 8.65 10.37
C GLU A 341 -4.81 7.39 10.79
N VAL A 342 -5.70 7.53 11.77
CA VAL A 342 -6.39 6.43 12.43
C VAL A 342 -7.76 6.83 12.93
N TYR A 343 -8.66 5.85 12.92
CA TYR A 343 -10.06 5.97 13.32
C TYR A 343 -10.46 4.81 14.23
N ASN A 344 -11.34 5.08 15.19
CA ASN A 344 -11.92 4.05 16.02
C ASN A 344 -12.75 3.10 15.15
N ALA A 345 -12.46 1.80 15.24
CA ALA A 345 -13.06 0.82 14.34
C ALA A 345 -14.54 0.55 14.62
N ALA A 346 -15.01 0.84 15.84
CA ALA A 346 -16.38 0.65 16.28
C ALA A 346 -17.27 1.89 16.09
N THR A 347 -16.71 3.09 16.30
CA THR A 347 -17.48 4.35 16.23
C THR A 347 -17.23 5.18 14.97
N GLY A 348 -16.13 4.95 14.27
CA GLY A 348 -15.73 5.74 13.09
C GLY A 348 -15.23 7.15 13.43
N GLU A 349 -15.07 7.46 14.73
CA GLU A 349 -14.51 8.73 15.19
C GLU A 349 -12.99 8.76 15.03
N VAL A 350 -12.42 9.95 14.91
CA VAL A 350 -10.98 10.17 14.88
C VAL A 350 -10.39 9.78 16.24
N ASP A 351 -9.54 8.76 16.27
CA ASP A 351 -9.02 8.15 17.50
C ASP A 351 -7.56 7.70 17.27
N GLY A 352 -6.62 8.29 18.00
CA GLY A 352 -5.19 7.95 17.90
C GLY A 352 -4.79 6.64 18.57
N GLY A 353 -5.72 6.01 19.29
CA GLY A 353 -5.56 4.80 20.10
C GLY A 353 -4.71 4.96 21.35
N TRP A 354 -4.82 3.96 22.24
CA TRP A 354 -4.06 3.92 23.49
C TRP A 354 -2.70 3.27 23.31
N GLN A 355 -1.66 3.86 23.89
CA GLN A 355 -0.33 3.25 23.91
C GLN A 355 0.53 3.82 25.04
N VAL A 356 1.09 2.92 25.84
CA VAL A 356 2.03 3.19 26.94
C VAL A 356 1.56 4.31 27.88
N GLY A 357 0.39 4.07 28.49
CA GLY A 357 -0.16 4.92 29.54
C GLY A 357 -0.85 6.21 29.07
N ARG A 358 -0.99 6.44 27.76
CA ARG A 358 -1.70 7.61 27.23
C ARG A 358 -2.53 7.31 26.00
N GLN A 359 -3.53 8.15 25.78
CA GLN A 359 -4.29 8.25 24.54
C GLN A 359 -3.50 9.11 23.55
N TRP A 360 -3.24 8.59 22.35
CA TRP A 360 -2.54 9.34 21.31
C TRP A 360 -3.53 10.15 20.49
N GLN A 361 -3.01 11.20 19.83
CA GLN A 361 -3.75 11.92 18.82
C GLN A 361 -3.59 11.23 17.46
N SER A 362 -4.66 11.21 16.69
CA SER A 362 -4.63 10.85 15.27
C SER A 362 -4.21 12.10 14.51
N LEU A 363 -3.15 12.02 13.72
CA LEU A 363 -2.65 13.20 13.03
C LEU A 363 -3.49 13.51 11.78
N PRO A 364 -3.80 14.79 11.51
CA PRO A 364 -4.59 15.20 10.34
C PRO A 364 -3.76 15.19 9.05
N HIS A 365 -4.46 15.44 7.94
CA HIS A 365 -3.88 15.60 6.61
C HIS A 365 -2.92 14.47 6.22
N GLN A 366 -3.29 13.22 6.44
CA GLN A 366 -2.39 12.09 6.16
C GLN A 366 -2.28 11.75 4.70
N THR A 367 -1.04 11.74 4.21
CA THR A 367 -0.73 11.47 2.81
C THR A 367 -0.98 10.01 2.48
N TRP A 368 -0.62 9.08 3.37
CA TRP A 368 -0.89 7.65 3.15
C TRP A 368 -2.39 7.32 3.14
N SER A 369 -3.22 8.09 3.86
CA SER A 369 -4.68 7.93 3.85
C SER A 369 -5.26 8.44 2.54
N ALA A 370 -4.73 9.56 2.02
CA ALA A 370 -5.09 10.09 0.71
C ALA A 370 -4.68 9.16 -0.43
N THR A 371 -3.42 8.72 -0.44
CA THR A 371 -2.89 7.86 -1.50
C THR A 371 -3.55 6.47 -1.48
N ALA A 372 -3.94 5.95 -0.32
CA ALA A 372 -4.75 4.73 -0.22
C ALA A 372 -6.06 4.82 -1.02
N LEU A 373 -6.86 5.88 -0.81
CA LEU A 373 -8.11 6.06 -1.55
C LEU A 373 -7.86 6.26 -3.06
N LEU A 374 -6.87 7.08 -3.40
CA LEU A 374 -6.51 7.35 -4.79
C LEU A 374 -6.12 6.05 -5.51
N ARG A 375 -5.33 5.19 -4.86
CA ARG A 375 -4.97 3.86 -5.38
C ARG A 375 -6.19 2.99 -5.63
N LEU A 376 -7.11 2.92 -4.67
CA LEU A 376 -8.33 2.13 -4.85
C LEU A 376 -9.17 2.63 -6.02
N VAL A 377 -9.19 3.93 -6.29
CA VAL A 377 -9.87 4.48 -7.47
C VAL A 377 -9.11 4.13 -8.74
N HIS A 378 -7.83 4.51 -8.85
CA HIS A 378 -7.05 4.35 -10.09
C HIS A 378 -6.73 2.90 -10.41
N GLU A 379 -6.16 2.15 -9.48
CA GLU A 379 -5.67 0.79 -9.70
C GLU A 379 -6.70 -0.29 -9.34
N GLY A 380 -7.67 0.02 -8.47
CA GLY A 380 -8.74 -0.90 -8.07
C GLY A 380 -9.98 -0.80 -8.96
N LEU A 381 -10.68 0.34 -8.89
CA LEU A 381 -11.96 0.56 -9.58
C LEU A 381 -11.75 0.63 -11.09
N PHE A 382 -10.86 1.51 -11.55
CA PHE A 382 -10.50 1.62 -12.98
C PHE A 382 -9.51 0.54 -13.43
N GLY A 383 -8.83 -0.12 -12.49
CA GLY A 383 -7.98 -1.27 -12.81
C GLY A 383 -6.71 -0.93 -13.57
N LEU A 384 -6.16 0.28 -13.41
CA LEU A 384 -4.98 0.72 -14.13
C LEU A 384 -3.73 0.01 -13.58
N SER A 385 -3.24 -1.01 -14.28
CA SER A 385 -2.01 -1.73 -13.92
C SER A 385 -0.86 -1.31 -14.82
N PHE A 386 0.10 -0.58 -14.26
CA PHE A 386 1.21 0.03 -15.01
C PHE A 386 2.35 -0.96 -15.26
N GLY A 387 2.79 -1.04 -16.51
CA GLY A 387 3.94 -1.83 -16.96
C GLY A 387 4.87 -1.02 -17.86
N ALA A 388 5.97 -1.65 -18.29
CA ALA A 388 6.96 -1.01 -19.16
C ALA A 388 6.33 -0.49 -20.47
N ASP A 389 5.48 -1.33 -21.08
CA ASP A 389 4.89 -1.09 -22.40
C ASP A 389 3.59 -0.27 -22.37
N GLY A 390 2.98 -0.06 -21.20
CA GLY A 390 1.67 0.59 -21.10
C GLY A 390 0.87 0.22 -19.86
N ILE A 391 -0.44 0.41 -19.93
CA ILE A 391 -1.39 0.12 -18.85
C ILE A 391 -2.23 -1.10 -19.25
N THR A 392 -2.20 -2.16 -18.44
CA THR A 392 -3.19 -3.25 -18.52
C THR A 392 -4.43 -2.87 -17.72
N ILE A 393 -5.61 -3.00 -18.32
CA ILE A 393 -6.89 -2.63 -17.72
C ILE A 393 -7.52 -3.84 -17.04
N ARG A 394 -7.69 -3.79 -15.71
CA ARG A 394 -8.22 -4.88 -14.85
C ARG A 394 -9.17 -4.33 -13.77
N PRO A 395 -10.28 -3.69 -14.15
CA PRO A 395 -11.17 -3.01 -13.22
C PRO A 395 -11.86 -4.00 -12.28
N THR A 396 -12.13 -3.53 -11.06
CA THR A 396 -12.97 -4.24 -10.09
C THR A 396 -14.15 -3.33 -9.76
N VAL A 397 -15.31 -3.62 -10.35
CA VAL A 397 -16.53 -2.82 -10.16
C VAL A 397 -17.50 -3.61 -9.28
N PRO A 398 -17.58 -3.33 -7.96
CA PRO A 398 -18.56 -3.98 -7.10
C PRO A 398 -19.97 -3.59 -7.50
N THR A 399 -20.96 -4.46 -7.23
CA THR A 399 -22.37 -4.17 -7.50
C THR A 399 -22.84 -2.87 -6.85
N THR A 400 -22.29 -2.51 -5.69
CA THR A 400 -22.60 -1.23 -5.01
C THR A 400 -22.11 0.00 -5.78
N HIS A 401 -21.15 -0.16 -6.68
CA HIS A 401 -20.62 0.88 -7.56
C HIS A 401 -20.90 0.56 -9.04
N ALA A 402 -21.87 -0.30 -9.34
CA ALA A 402 -22.29 -0.59 -10.70
C ALA A 402 -22.77 0.68 -11.40
N GLY A 403 -22.51 0.79 -12.71
CA GLY A 403 -22.95 1.91 -13.51
C GLY A 403 -21.82 2.49 -14.34
N GLU A 404 -21.82 3.82 -14.48
CA GLU A 404 -20.85 4.55 -15.27
C GLU A 404 -19.99 5.46 -14.40
N TRP A 405 -18.68 5.34 -14.57
CA TRP A 405 -17.66 6.18 -13.96
C TRP A 405 -16.81 6.81 -15.06
N SER A 406 -16.36 8.04 -14.86
CA SER A 406 -15.41 8.69 -15.76
C SER A 406 -14.28 9.33 -14.97
N LEU A 407 -13.05 9.01 -15.35
CA LEU A 407 -11.83 9.63 -14.87
C LEU A 407 -11.29 10.50 -15.99
N GLN A 408 -11.43 11.81 -15.87
CA GLN A 408 -11.03 12.76 -16.90
C GLN A 408 -9.67 13.37 -16.58
N SER A 409 -8.92 13.73 -17.62
CA SER A 409 -7.65 14.47 -17.53
C SER A 409 -6.57 13.74 -16.70
N LEU A 410 -6.53 12.42 -16.73
CA LEU A 410 -5.45 11.65 -16.11
C LEU A 410 -4.19 11.74 -16.96
N ARG A 411 -3.13 12.34 -16.42
CA ARG A 411 -1.82 12.35 -17.09
C ARG A 411 -1.15 10.98 -16.97
N TYR A 412 -0.64 10.48 -18.10
CA TYR A 412 0.18 9.28 -18.16
C TYR A 412 1.25 9.44 -19.24
N ARG A 413 2.50 9.60 -18.81
CA ARG A 413 3.64 9.89 -19.70
C ARG A 413 3.32 11.09 -20.62
N ALA A 414 3.43 10.91 -21.94
CA ALA A 414 3.14 11.96 -22.93
C ALA A 414 1.63 12.11 -23.25
N ALA A 415 0.77 11.28 -22.65
CA ALA A 415 -0.67 11.27 -22.88
C ALA A 415 -1.48 11.89 -21.73
N THR A 416 -2.66 12.37 -22.09
CA THR A 416 -3.77 12.67 -21.18
C THR A 416 -4.90 11.71 -21.53
N LEU A 417 -5.39 10.97 -20.55
CA LEU A 417 -6.42 9.95 -20.70
C LEU A 417 -7.73 10.41 -20.06
N ASP A 418 -8.81 10.32 -20.82
CA ASP A 418 -10.17 10.30 -20.31
C ASP A 418 -10.67 8.86 -20.32
N VAL A 419 -10.82 8.23 -19.15
CA VAL A 419 -11.23 6.83 -19.02
C VAL A 419 -12.69 6.76 -18.60
N THR A 420 -13.54 6.17 -19.42
CA THR A 420 -14.94 5.84 -19.08
C THR A 420 -15.06 4.36 -18.77
N LEU A 421 -15.60 4.02 -17.61
CA LEU A 421 -15.82 2.67 -17.13
C LEU A 421 -17.33 2.41 -17.00
N ARG A 422 -17.83 1.33 -17.62
CA ARG A 422 -19.25 0.96 -17.60
C ARG A 422 -19.45 -0.49 -17.20
N GLY A 423 -20.45 -0.74 -16.36
CA GLY A 423 -20.91 -2.09 -16.00
C GLY A 423 -20.63 -2.45 -14.55
N GLU A 424 -20.46 -3.75 -14.29
CA GLU A 424 -20.11 -4.31 -12.98
C GLU A 424 -19.28 -5.60 -13.13
N GLY A 425 -18.63 -6.06 -12.06
CA GLY A 425 -17.81 -7.27 -12.04
C GLY A 425 -16.31 -6.98 -12.21
N THR A 426 -15.54 -8.01 -12.52
CA THR A 426 -14.06 -7.94 -12.60
C THR A 426 -13.51 -8.29 -13.98
N ARG A 427 -14.37 -8.70 -14.91
CA ARG A 427 -13.96 -9.15 -16.24
C ARG A 427 -14.21 -8.06 -17.28
N VAL A 428 -13.14 -7.67 -17.98
CA VAL A 428 -13.24 -6.77 -19.13
C VAL A 428 -13.92 -7.49 -20.29
N ARG A 429 -14.96 -6.86 -20.83
CA ARG A 429 -15.72 -7.31 -22.01
C ARG A 429 -15.20 -6.67 -23.29
N SER A 430 -14.86 -5.39 -23.23
CA SER A 430 -14.23 -4.67 -24.34
C SER A 430 -13.48 -3.44 -23.82
N VAL A 431 -12.45 -3.05 -24.57
CA VAL A 431 -11.77 -1.75 -24.44
C VAL A 431 -11.77 -1.09 -25.80
N HIS A 432 -12.13 0.19 -25.85
CA HIS A 432 -11.99 1.02 -27.04
C HIS A 432 -11.04 2.18 -26.74
N LEU A 433 -10.08 2.41 -27.64
CA LEU A 433 -9.18 3.55 -27.62
C LEU A 433 -9.54 4.46 -28.80
N ASP A 434 -9.97 5.69 -28.51
CA ASP A 434 -10.45 6.66 -29.49
C ASP A 434 -11.50 6.06 -30.45
N GLY A 435 -12.44 5.30 -29.89
CA GLY A 435 -13.51 4.62 -30.63
C GLY A 435 -13.10 3.33 -31.36
N HIS A 436 -11.81 2.96 -31.35
CA HIS A 436 -11.32 1.75 -31.98
C HIS A 436 -11.22 0.61 -30.96
N ALA A 437 -11.81 -0.54 -31.27
CA ALA A 437 -11.74 -1.71 -30.41
C ALA A 437 -10.29 -2.23 -30.30
N MET A 438 -9.85 -2.50 -29.07
CA MET A 438 -8.54 -3.06 -28.77
C MET A 438 -8.61 -4.59 -28.71
N GLU A 439 -7.57 -5.27 -29.22
CA GLU A 439 -7.48 -6.75 -29.17
C GLU A 439 -7.29 -7.29 -27.74
N ALA A 440 -6.65 -6.49 -26.89
CA ALA A 440 -6.41 -6.77 -25.49
C ALA A 440 -6.82 -5.55 -24.64
N PRO A 441 -7.16 -5.75 -23.35
CA PRO A 441 -7.51 -4.65 -22.45
C PRO A 441 -6.26 -3.85 -22.05
N PHE A 442 -5.75 -3.04 -22.98
CA PHE A 442 -4.43 -2.42 -22.87
C PHE A 442 -4.40 -1.02 -23.49
N VAL A 443 -3.66 -0.11 -22.85
CA VAL A 443 -3.38 1.24 -23.32
C VAL A 443 -1.86 1.39 -23.53
N PRO A 444 -1.37 1.59 -24.76
CA PRO A 444 0.06 1.69 -25.03
C PRO A 444 0.74 2.88 -24.35
N ALA A 445 1.96 2.69 -23.88
CA ALA A 445 2.77 3.76 -23.31
C ALA A 445 3.27 4.79 -24.34
N THR A 446 3.23 4.45 -25.62
CA THR A 446 3.69 5.33 -26.71
C THR A 446 2.66 6.39 -27.10
N LEU A 447 1.48 6.39 -26.47
CA LEU A 447 0.47 7.40 -26.73
C LEU A 447 0.96 8.80 -26.35
N ALA A 448 0.51 9.79 -27.11
CA ALA A 448 0.86 11.18 -26.90
C ALA A 448 -0.34 12.08 -27.25
N GLY A 449 -0.54 13.12 -26.45
CA GLY A 449 -1.71 13.98 -26.58
C GLY A 449 -2.93 13.40 -25.85
N HIS A 450 -4.13 13.79 -26.26
CA HIS A 450 -5.35 13.49 -25.54
C HIS A 450 -6.08 12.30 -26.14
N HIS A 451 -6.43 11.31 -25.31
CA HIS A 451 -7.08 10.07 -25.74
C HIS A 451 -8.29 9.71 -24.89
N HIS A 452 -9.27 9.07 -25.51
CA HIS A 452 -10.43 8.51 -24.82
C HIS A 452 -10.32 6.99 -24.72
N VAL A 453 -10.49 6.45 -23.51
CA VAL A 453 -10.49 5.01 -23.23
C VAL A 453 -11.85 4.62 -22.69
N GLU A 454 -12.59 3.79 -23.41
CA GLU A 454 -13.86 3.22 -22.94
C GLU A 454 -13.66 1.76 -22.53
N VAL A 455 -14.09 1.42 -21.32
CA VAL A 455 -13.96 0.09 -20.72
C VAL A 455 -15.34 -0.42 -20.35
N VAL A 456 -15.73 -1.57 -20.89
CA VAL A 456 -16.97 -2.27 -20.52
C VAL A 456 -16.63 -3.50 -19.69
N VAL A 457 -17.30 -3.66 -18.55
CA VAL A 457 -17.11 -4.72 -17.57
C VAL A 457 -18.40 -5.53 -17.43
N GLY A 458 -18.30 -6.85 -17.23
CA GLY A 458 -19.46 -7.72 -17.01
C GLY A 458 -19.15 -9.18 -16.79
#